data_AF-A0ABD4HPA3-F1
#
_entry.id   AF-A0ABD4HPA3-F1
#
_cell.length_a   1.000
_cell.length_b   1.000
_cell.length_c   1.000
_cell.angle_alpha   90.00
_cell.angle_beta   90.00
_cell.angle_gamma   90.00
#
_symmetry.space_group_name_H-M   'P 1'
#
loop_
_entity.id
_entity.type
_entity.pdbx_description
1 polymer ?
#
loop_
_entity_poly.entity_id
_entity_poly.type
_entity_poly.pdbx_seq_one_letter_code
_entity_poly.pdbx_strand_id
1 'polypeptide(L)' 'MKDGESGEFWYAYHAYHRNGMTPSVFSNLPKREKAIVMAFIDINLEAEEKANKKIKK' A
#
# COMPACT_ATOMS: atom_id res chain seq x y z
N MET A 1 -0.60 -19.35 -14.45
CA MET A 1 0.25 -18.59 -13.51
C MET A 1 -0.31 -17.17 -13.42
N LYS A 2 -1.05 -16.83 -12.36
CA LYS A 2 -1.51 -15.45 -12.16
C LYS A 2 -1.60 -15.06 -10.68
N ASP A 3 -0.66 -15.55 -9.89
CA ASP A 3 -0.56 -15.25 -8.45
C ASP A 3 0.30 -14.01 -8.17
N GLY A 4 0.53 -13.17 -9.19
CA GLY A 4 1.25 -11.90 -9.08
C GLY A 4 0.35 -10.65 -8.94
N GLU A 5 -0.97 -10.79 -9.08
CA GLU A 5 -1.94 -9.68 -8.97
C GLU A 5 -2.36 -9.39 -7.52
N SER A 6 -2.13 -10.32 -6.59
CA SER A 6 -2.57 -10.21 -5.19
C SER A 6 -1.87 -9.08 -4.44
N GLY A 7 -0.55 -8.92 -4.64
CA GLY A 7 0.24 -7.89 -3.97
C GLY A 7 -0.16 -6.47 -4.39
N GLU A 8 -0.19 -6.19 -5.70
CA GLU A 8 -0.58 -4.87 -6.21
C GLU A 8 -2.02 -4.49 -5.84
N PHE A 9 -2.93 -5.47 -5.80
CA PHE A 9 -4.32 -5.26 -5.36
C PHE A 9 -4.38 -4.69 -3.94
N TRP A 10 -3.63 -5.26 -3.00
CA TRP A 10 -3.63 -4.78 -1.61
C TRP A 10 -3.03 -3.38 -1.48
N TYR A 11 -1.98 -3.08 -2.24
CA TYR A 11 -1.42 -1.72 -2.28
C TYR A 11 -2.42 -0.71 -2.85
N ALA A 12 -3.11 -1.04 -3.94
CA ALA A 12 -4.13 -0.18 -4.53
C ALA A 12 -5.31 0.04 -3.55
N TYR A 13 -5.77 -1.02 -2.88
CA TYR A 13 -6.79 -0.93 -1.84
C TYR A 13 -6.36 -0.02 -0.70
N HIS A 14 -5.13 -0.18 -0.19
CA HIS A 14 -4.60 0.65 0.88
C HIS A 14 -4.45 2.11 0.45
N ALA A 15 -3.91 2.36 -0.75
CA ALA A 15 -3.77 3.70 -1.32
C ALA A 15 -5.12 4.41 -1.46
N TYR A 16 -6.17 3.68 -1.86
CA TYR A 16 -7.52 4.21 -1.95
C TYR A 16 -8.08 4.60 -0.58
N HIS A 17 -8.03 3.68 0.40
CA HIS A 17 -8.62 3.92 1.72
C HIS A 17 -7.90 4.98 2.55
N ARG A 18 -6.58 5.13 2.39
CA ARG A 18 -5.80 6.09 3.17
C ARG A 18 -5.61 7.44 2.48
N ASN A 19 -5.37 7.43 1.17
CA ASN A 19 -4.96 8.62 0.42
C ASN A 19 -5.97 9.05 -0.64
N GLY A 20 -7.09 8.33 -0.80
CA GLY A 20 -8.08 8.60 -1.83
C GLY A 20 -7.60 8.31 -3.26
N MET A 21 -6.45 7.64 -3.41
CA MET A 21 -5.90 7.32 -4.72
C MET A 21 -6.71 6.18 -5.35
N THR A 22 -7.43 6.46 -6.43
CA THR A 22 -8.27 5.44 -7.07
C THR A 22 -7.42 4.29 -7.61
N PRO A 23 -7.95 3.05 -7.64
CA PRO A 23 -7.22 1.91 -8.18
C PRO A 23 -6.79 2.09 -9.64
N SER A 24 -7.57 2.84 -10.44
CA SER A 24 -7.22 3.17 -11.82
C SER A 24 -6.00 4.09 -11.90
N VAL A 25 -5.89 5.08 -11.02
CA VAL A 25 -4.71 5.96 -10.93
C VAL A 25 -3.48 5.15 -10.54
N PHE A 26 -3.58 4.31 -9.50
CA PHE A 26 -2.48 3.46 -9.05
C PHE A 26 -2.00 2.49 -10.14
N SER A 27 -2.94 1.85 -10.85
CA SER A 27 -2.63 0.90 -11.93
C SER A 27 -1.90 1.57 -13.09
N ASN A 28 -2.23 2.83 -13.37
CA ASN A 28 -1.65 3.62 -14.45
C ASN A 28 -0.33 4.32 -14.09
N LEU A 29 0.13 4.22 -12.83
CA LEU A 29 1.41 4.80 -12.44
C LEU A 29 2.58 4.15 -13.19
N PRO A 30 3.59 4.94 -13.62
CA PRO A 30 4.87 4.43 -14.05
C PRO A 30 5.47 3.48 -13.00
N LYS A 31 6.17 2.42 -13.44
CA LYS A 31 6.71 1.38 -12.56
C LYS A 31 7.52 1.92 -11.38
N ARG A 32 8.32 2.98 -11.60
CA ARG A 32 9.14 3.62 -10.54
C ARG A 32 8.28 4.35 -9.52
N GLU A 33 7.27 5.10 -9.97
CA GLU A 33 6.36 5.81 -9.07
C GLU A 33 5.50 4.84 -8.28
N LYS A 34 5.00 3.79 -8.92
CA LYS A 34 4.26 2.71 -8.25
C LYS A 34 5.11 2.08 -7.13
N ALA A 35 6.38 1.78 -7.39
CA ALA A 35 7.29 1.24 -6.38
C ALA A 35 7.51 2.20 -5.20
N ILE A 36 7.61 3.51 -5.47
CA ILE A 36 7.72 4.53 -4.41
C ILE A 36 6.46 4.54 -3.54
N VAL A 37 5.27 4.53 -4.15
CA VAL A 37 3.99 4.49 -3.41
C VAL A 37 3.88 3.23 -2.55
N MET A 38 4.25 2.07 -3.08
CA MET A 38 4.28 0.81 -2.32
C MET A 38 5.21 0.91 -1.10
N ALA A 39 6.43 1.42 -1.29
CA ALA A 39 7.39 1.57 -0.19
C ALA A 39 6.88 2.52 0.92
N PHE A 40 6.19 3.60 0.56
CA PHE A 40 5.57 4.48 1.56
C PHE A 40 4.44 3.78 2.32
N ILE A 41 3.65 2.95 1.64
CA ILE A 41 2.62 2.15 2.28
C ILE A 41 3.24 1.20 3.30
N ASP A 42 4.33 0.51 2.94
CA ASP A 42 5.03 -0.42 3.84
C ASP A 42 5.56 0.29 5.10
N ILE A 43 6.21 1.44 4.93
CA ILE A 43 6.72 2.25 6.05
C ILE A 43 5.59 2.64 7.01
N ASN A 44 4.43 3.03 6.47
CA ASN A 44 3.29 3.42 7.29
C ASN A 44 2.67 2.22 8.02
N LEU A 45 2.51 1.08 7.34
CA LEU A 45 2.01 -0.14 7.95
C LEU A 45 2.90 -0.60 9.10
N GLU A 46 4.22 -0.58 8.91
CA GLU A 46 5.16 -0.89 9.98
C GLU A 46 5.05 0.07 11.17
N ALA A 47 4.89 1.37 10.90
CA ALA A 47 4.75 2.39 11.94
C ALA A 47 3.45 2.17 12.75
N GLU A 48 2.35 1.84 12.08
CA GLU A 48 1.06 1.52 12.70
C GLU A 48 1.11 0.24 13.51
N GLU A 49 1.74 -0.82 13.01
CA GLU A 49 1.94 -2.04 13.78
C GLU A 49 2.74 -1.78 15.05
N LYS A 50 3.83 -0.99 14.96
CA LYS A 50 4.65 -0.60 16.11
C LYS A 50 3.83 0.22 17.11
N ALA A 51 2.97 1.12 16.65
CA ALA A 51 2.08 1.91 17.50
C ALA A 51 1.02 1.03 18.19
N ASN A 52 0.36 0.14 17.45
CA ASN A 52 -0.68 -0.76 17.97
C ASN A 52 -0.12 -1.74 19.02
N LYS A 53 1.11 -2.23 18.84
CA LYS A 53 1.81 -3.07 19.84
C LYS A 53 2.08 -2.33 21.14
N LYS A 54 2.29 -1.00 21.10
CA LYS A 54 2.48 -0.17 22.30
C LYS A 54 1.17 0.10 23.05
N ILE A 55 0.05 0.21 22.34
CA ILE A 55 -1.27 0.47 22.93
C ILE A 55 -1.88 -0.79 23.57
N LYS A 56 -1.61 -1.98 23.00
CA LYS A 56 -2.10 -3.26 23.52
C LYS A 56 -1.30 -3.80 24.72
N LYS A 57 -0.29 -3.07 25.19
CA LYS A 57 0.60 -3.49 26.30
C LYS A 57 0.30 -2.66 27.53
#